data_AF-Q66TZ4-F1
#
_entry.id   AF-Q66TZ4-F1
#
_cell.length_a   1.000
_cell.length_b   1.000
_cell.length_c   1.000
_cell.angle_alpha   90.00
_cell.angle_beta   90.00
_cell.angle_gamma   90.00
#
_symmetry.space_group_name_H-M   'P 1'
#
loop_
_entity.id
_entity.type
_entity.pdbx_description
1 polymer ?
#
loop_
_entity_poly.entity_id
_entity_poly.type
_entity_poly.pdbx_seq_one_letter_code
_entity_poly.pdbx_strand_id
1 'polypeptide(L)'
;ESILIMKIPSFLILAFFLSLYIASSSARRKHHRHLKRIEAANDCPAKNSGVYQKVCKQLQKYYVLTPDDKLGSYLKGGLQEAANRVLTPVSKSDKITFDIVQNCLKNFQVMINSHNKEALRKYRECKKQCSAEVGRAFSSELDKTGVRIAECLNESL
;
A
#
# COMPACT_ATOMS: atom_id res chain seq x y z
N GLU A 1 60.41 2.11 20.04
CA GLU A 1 59.09 2.77 20.01
C GLU A 1 58.43 2.50 18.66
N SER A 2 57.57 1.48 18.53
CA SER A 2 57.04 1.08 17.21
C SER A 2 55.58 0.64 17.22
N ILE A 3 54.83 0.94 18.29
CA ILE A 3 53.46 0.44 18.49
C ILE A 3 52.40 1.42 17.94
N LEU A 4 52.77 2.63 17.53
CA LEU A 4 51.79 3.67 17.16
C LEU A 4 51.31 3.64 15.70
N ILE A 5 51.90 2.84 14.82
CA ILE A 5 51.66 2.94 13.36
C ILE A 5 50.53 2.01 12.88
N MET A 6 50.22 0.93 13.62
CA MET A 6 49.30 -0.12 13.13
C MET A 6 47.81 0.10 13.43
N LYS A 7 47.42 1.12 14.20
CA LYS A 7 46.01 1.38 14.59
C LYS A 7 45.31 2.47 13.77
N ILE A 8 46.09 3.38 13.19
CA ILE A 8 45.59 4.51 12.39
C ILE A 8 44.87 4.04 11.10
N PRO A 9 45.37 3.06 10.31
CA PRO A 9 44.68 2.66 9.08
C PRO A 9 43.33 1.98 9.36
N SER A 10 43.24 1.17 10.41
CA SER A 10 41.99 0.48 10.78
C SER A 10 40.89 1.45 11.22
N PHE A 11 41.25 2.52 11.93
CA PHE A 11 40.29 3.55 12.35
C PHE A 11 39.73 4.35 11.16
N LEU A 12 40.59 4.68 10.19
CA LEU A 12 40.18 5.38 8.96
C LEU A 12 39.27 4.52 8.08
N ILE A 13 39.58 3.23 7.94
CA ILE A 13 38.74 2.28 7.19
C ILE A 13 37.36 2.15 7.86
N LEU A 14 37.30 2.00 9.19
CA LEU A 14 36.04 1.91 9.91
C LEU A 14 35.21 3.20 9.78
N ALA A 15 35.83 4.38 9.90
CA ALA A 15 35.18 5.66 9.70
C ALA A 15 34.64 5.84 8.27
N PHE A 16 35.38 5.36 7.26
CA PHE A 16 34.92 5.36 5.86
C PHE A 16 33.68 4.49 5.67
N PHE A 17 33.68 3.24 6.15
CA PHE A 17 32.49 2.38 6.07
C PHE A 17 31.31 2.94 6.86
N LEU A 18 31.55 3.54 8.03
CA LEU A 18 30.50 4.17 8.84
C LEU A 18 29.89 5.39 8.12
N SER A 19 30.73 6.22 7.48
CA SER A 19 30.26 7.36 6.69
C SER A 19 29.45 6.93 5.45
N LEU A 20 29.84 5.85 4.77
CA LEU A 20 29.06 5.24 3.69
C LEU A 20 27.71 4.69 4.18
N TYR A 21 27.69 4.09 5.37
CA TYR A 21 26.45 3.61 6.00
C TYR A 21 25.51 4.76 6.39
N ILE A 22 26.05 5.83 6.97
CA ILE A 22 25.27 7.03 7.32
C ILE A 22 24.79 7.75 6.04
N ALA A 23 25.62 7.87 5.01
CA ALA A 23 25.24 8.47 3.74
C ALA A 23 24.11 7.69 3.05
N SER A 24 24.23 6.36 2.96
CA SER A 24 23.21 5.50 2.35
C SER A 24 21.89 5.49 3.13
N SER A 25 21.94 5.47 4.46
CA SER A 25 20.74 5.57 5.31
C SER A 25 20.09 6.96 5.24
N SER A 26 20.88 8.03 5.15
CA SER A 26 20.36 9.40 4.96
C SER A 26 19.72 9.58 3.58
N ALA A 27 20.31 9.01 2.51
CA ALA A 27 19.75 9.01 1.16
C ALA A 27 18.42 8.24 1.11
N ARG A 28 18.35 7.07 1.78
CA ARG A 28 17.08 6.34 1.96
C ARG A 28 16.02 7.16 2.70
N ARG A 29 16.38 7.87 3.78
CA ARG A 29 15.45 8.72 4.54
C ARG A 29 14.98 9.94 3.73
N LYS A 30 15.88 10.58 2.97
CA LYS A 30 15.55 11.74 2.12
C LYS A 30 14.61 11.36 0.96
N HIS A 31 14.76 10.15 0.40
CA HIS A 31 13.86 9.62 -0.62
C HIS A 31 12.43 9.30 -0.13
N HIS A 32 12.23 9.15 1.18
CA HIS A 32 10.92 8.91 1.77
C HIS A 32 10.17 10.20 2.16
N ARG A 33 10.76 11.38 2.00
CA ARG A 33 10.29 12.55 2.74
C ARG A 33 8.99 13.21 2.27
N HIS A 34 8.38 12.84 1.13
CA HIS A 34 7.04 13.34 0.77
C HIS A 34 6.23 12.31 -0.04
N LEU A 35 5.86 11.18 0.56
CA LEU A 35 4.79 10.37 0.00
C LEU A 35 3.44 10.97 0.41
N LYS A 36 2.61 11.31 -0.58
CA LYS A 36 1.22 11.73 -0.38
C LYS A 36 0.36 10.52 -0.05
N ARG A 37 -0.45 10.64 0.99
CA ARG A 37 -1.49 9.67 1.32
C ARG A 37 -2.70 9.93 0.43
N ILE A 38 -3.16 8.90 -0.28
CA ILE A 38 -4.41 8.93 -1.03
C ILE A 38 -5.31 7.88 -0.39
N GLU A 39 -6.39 8.34 0.22
CA GLU A 39 -7.43 7.48 0.75
C GLU A 39 -8.30 6.95 -0.40
N ALA A 40 -8.90 5.79 -0.18
CA ALA A 40 -9.84 5.21 -1.12
C ALA A 40 -11.04 6.16 -1.23
N ALA A 41 -11.12 6.91 -2.33
CA ALA A 41 -12.32 7.71 -2.62
C ALA A 41 -13.36 6.81 -3.28
N ASN A 42 -13.74 5.74 -2.58
CA ASN A 42 -14.77 4.84 -3.08
C ASN A 42 -16.05 5.64 -3.18
N ASP A 43 -16.54 5.84 -4.40
CA ASP A 43 -17.85 6.47 -4.61
C ASP A 43 -18.91 5.49 -4.12
N CYS A 44 -19.61 5.88 -3.05
CA CYS A 44 -20.65 5.07 -2.46
C CYS A 44 -21.99 5.74 -2.69
N PRO A 45 -22.84 5.19 -3.56
CA PRO A 45 -24.14 5.77 -3.86
C PRO A 45 -25.00 5.88 -2.59
N ALA A 46 -25.59 7.06 -2.37
CA ALA A 46 -26.43 7.33 -1.20
C ALA A 46 -27.69 6.44 -1.10
N LYS A 47 -28.05 5.76 -2.19
CA LYS A 47 -29.24 4.89 -2.26
C LYS A 47 -29.12 3.60 -1.44
N ASN A 48 -27.92 3.22 -1.00
CA ASN A 48 -27.68 2.00 -0.24
C ASN A 48 -27.48 2.32 1.26
N SER A 49 -28.53 2.16 2.07
CA SER A 49 -28.51 2.39 3.53
C SER A 49 -28.04 1.16 4.33
N GLY A 50 -27.81 1.32 5.63
CA GLY A 50 -27.55 0.19 6.55
C GLY A 50 -26.12 -0.34 6.51
N VAL A 51 -25.96 -1.67 6.43
CA VAL A 51 -24.64 -2.33 6.46
C VAL A 51 -23.76 -1.87 5.29
N TYR A 52 -24.33 -1.73 4.10
CA TYR A 52 -23.60 -1.24 2.92
C TYR A 52 -22.90 0.10 3.19
N GLN A 53 -23.61 1.07 3.77
CA GLN A 53 -23.04 2.39 4.05
C GLN A 53 -21.93 2.32 5.11
N LYS A 54 -22.09 1.46 6.13
CA LYS A 54 -21.04 1.23 7.14
C LYS A 54 -19.79 0.61 6.51
N VAL A 55 -19.96 -0.40 5.66
CA VAL A 55 -18.86 -1.07 4.94
C VAL A 55 -18.16 -0.09 4.02
N CYS A 56 -18.91 0.68 3.23
CA CYS A 56 -18.35 1.74 2.40
C CYS A 56 -17.47 2.70 3.20
N LYS A 57 -17.99 3.28 4.29
CA LYS A 57 -17.23 4.22 5.14
C LYS A 57 -15.99 3.57 5.71
N GLN A 58 -16.03 2.29 6.03
CA GLN A 58 -14.85 1.55 6.46
C GLN A 58 -13.84 1.39 5.33
N LEU A 59 -14.29 1.07 4.12
CA LEU A 59 -13.43 0.93 2.94
C LEU A 59 -12.75 2.25 2.56
N GLN A 60 -13.42 3.39 2.75
CA GLN A 60 -12.87 4.73 2.51
C GLN A 60 -11.69 5.10 3.42
N LYS A 61 -11.51 4.39 4.56
CA LYS A 61 -10.36 4.62 5.46
C LYS A 61 -9.06 3.98 4.97
N TYR A 62 -9.14 3.03 4.03
CA TYR A 62 -7.95 2.44 3.45
C TYR A 62 -7.24 3.42 2.54
N TYR A 63 -5.91 3.32 2.47
CA TYR A 63 -5.10 4.30 1.75
C TYR A 63 -3.88 3.69 1.08
N VAL A 64 -3.36 4.40 0.09
CA VAL A 64 -2.08 4.16 -0.57
C VAL A 64 -1.18 5.37 -0.40
N LEU A 65 0.13 5.15 -0.51
CA LEU A 65 1.15 6.19 -0.54
C LEU A 65 1.66 6.37 -1.97
N THR A 66 1.78 7.60 -2.44
CA THR A 66 2.26 7.91 -3.79
C THR A 66 3.28 9.06 -3.78
N PRO A 67 4.28 9.10 -4.67
CA PRO A 67 5.23 10.20 -4.75
C PRO A 67 4.72 11.36 -5.64
N ASP A 68 3.72 11.11 -6.48
CA ASP A 68 3.12 12.09 -7.39
C ASP A 68 1.67 11.71 -7.73
N ASP A 69 0.93 12.66 -8.30
CA ASP A 69 -0.48 12.45 -8.63
C ASP A 69 -0.68 11.50 -9.82
N LYS A 70 0.32 11.35 -10.71
CA LYS A 70 0.25 10.49 -11.89
C LYS A 70 0.23 9.01 -11.52
N LEU A 71 1.12 8.57 -10.63
CA LEU A 71 1.01 7.23 -10.05
C LEU A 71 -0.21 7.13 -9.12
N GLY A 72 -0.48 8.21 -8.38
CA GLY A 72 -1.57 8.28 -7.42
C GLY A 72 -2.93 7.96 -8.02
N SER A 73 -3.23 8.46 -9.22
CA SER A 73 -4.51 8.20 -9.90
C SER A 73 -4.71 6.72 -10.22
N TYR A 74 -3.65 6.00 -10.64
CA TYR A 74 -3.76 4.56 -10.92
C TYR A 74 -3.90 3.74 -9.64
N LEU A 75 -3.12 4.05 -8.60
CA LEU A 75 -3.23 3.34 -7.31
C LEU A 75 -4.61 3.54 -6.68
N LYS A 76 -5.17 4.75 -6.83
CA LYS A 76 -6.55 5.06 -6.43
C LYS A 76 -7.57 4.20 -7.18
N GLY A 77 -7.39 4.02 -8.50
CA GLY A 77 -8.25 3.13 -9.30
C GLY A 77 -8.25 1.69 -8.79
N GLY A 78 -7.07 1.15 -8.45
CA GLY A 78 -6.99 -0.20 -7.86
C GLY A 78 -7.69 -0.33 -6.51
N LEU A 79 -7.59 0.68 -5.64
CA LEU A 79 -8.35 0.71 -4.38
C LEU A 79 -9.87 0.66 -4.63
N GLN A 80 -10.36 1.39 -5.63
CA GLN A 80 -11.77 1.38 -6.02
C GLN A 80 -12.22 0.02 -6.52
N GLU A 81 -11.44 -0.62 -7.41
CA GLU A 81 -11.77 -1.96 -7.93
C GLU A 81 -11.89 -2.99 -6.81
N ALA A 82 -10.91 -3.02 -5.91
CA ALA A 82 -10.92 -3.93 -4.77
C ALA A 82 -12.09 -3.63 -3.81
N ALA A 83 -12.41 -2.36 -3.56
CA ALA A 83 -13.57 -1.99 -2.76
C ALA A 83 -14.89 -2.44 -3.40
N ASN A 84 -15.02 -2.35 -4.72
CA ASN A 84 -16.20 -2.82 -5.44
C ASN A 84 -16.40 -4.33 -5.29
N ARG A 85 -15.31 -5.12 -5.21
CA ARG A 85 -15.38 -6.56 -4.92
C ARG A 85 -16.00 -6.86 -3.55
N VAL A 86 -15.76 -6.00 -2.56
CA VAL A 86 -16.33 -6.13 -1.21
C VAL A 86 -17.78 -5.63 -1.16
N LEU A 87 -18.06 -4.50 -1.80
CA LEU A 87 -19.39 -3.87 -1.78
C LEU A 87 -20.43 -4.69 -2.55
N THR A 88 -20.02 -5.43 -3.59
CA THR A 88 -20.92 -6.26 -4.41
C THR A 88 -21.67 -7.33 -3.60
N PRO A 89 -21.00 -8.27 -2.89
CA PRO A 89 -21.69 -9.27 -2.09
C PRO A 89 -22.49 -8.63 -0.95
N VAL A 90 -21.98 -7.59 -0.31
CA VAL A 90 -22.69 -6.84 0.75
C VAL A 90 -24.01 -6.26 0.25
N SER A 91 -24.06 -5.78 -0.99
CA SER A 91 -25.30 -5.25 -1.59
C SER A 91 -26.33 -6.32 -1.97
N LYS A 92 -25.93 -7.59 -2.04
CA LYS A 92 -26.75 -8.71 -2.53
C LYS A 92 -27.31 -9.60 -1.43
N SER A 93 -26.85 -9.46 -0.19
CA SER A 93 -27.20 -10.37 0.90
C SER A 93 -27.32 -9.65 2.24
N ASP A 94 -28.52 -9.71 2.82
CA ASP A 94 -28.81 -9.15 4.15
C ASP A 94 -28.18 -9.95 5.29
N LYS A 95 -27.69 -11.16 5.00
CA LYS A 95 -26.96 -12.00 5.96
C LYS A 95 -25.55 -11.49 6.24
N ILE A 96 -24.97 -10.70 5.34
CA ILE A 96 -23.63 -10.16 5.54
C ILE A 96 -23.71 -9.00 6.53
N THR A 97 -23.27 -9.24 7.76
CA THR A 97 -23.20 -8.21 8.80
C THR A 97 -21.90 -7.40 8.67
N PHE A 98 -21.87 -6.24 9.33
CA PHE A 98 -20.65 -5.42 9.36
C PHE A 98 -19.48 -6.14 10.03
N ASP A 99 -19.74 -6.97 11.05
CA ASP A 99 -18.70 -7.70 11.79
C ASP A 99 -18.04 -8.78 10.92
N ILE A 100 -18.83 -9.50 10.12
CA ILE A 100 -18.31 -10.46 9.12
C ILE A 100 -17.36 -9.72 8.16
N VAL A 101 -17.78 -8.56 7.67
CA VAL A 101 -16.96 -7.75 6.76
C VAL A 101 -15.67 -7.28 7.44
N GLN A 102 -15.74 -6.80 8.68
CA GLN A 102 -14.55 -6.40 9.43
C GLN A 102 -13.57 -7.56 9.63
N ASN A 103 -14.09 -8.76 9.90
CA ASN A 103 -13.26 -9.95 10.04
C ASN A 103 -12.53 -10.28 8.74
N CYS A 104 -13.23 -10.31 7.60
CA CYS A 104 -12.62 -10.55 6.30
C CYS A 104 -11.65 -9.44 5.88
N LEU A 105 -11.85 -8.21 6.36
CA LEU A 105 -10.99 -7.05 6.05
C LEU A 105 -9.80 -6.86 7.01
N LYS A 106 -9.62 -7.72 8.02
CA LYS A 106 -8.65 -7.52 9.11
C LYS A 106 -7.22 -7.23 8.63
N ASN A 107 -6.80 -7.83 7.52
CA ASN A 107 -5.45 -7.68 6.96
C ASN A 107 -5.40 -6.80 5.69
N PHE A 108 -6.50 -6.15 5.31
CA PHE A 108 -6.58 -5.51 4.00
C PHE A 108 -5.59 -4.35 3.82
N GLN A 109 -5.43 -3.47 4.83
CA GLN A 109 -4.40 -2.40 4.75
C GLN A 109 -2.98 -2.96 4.67
N VAL A 110 -2.71 -4.11 5.30
CA VAL A 110 -1.39 -4.75 5.25
C VAL A 110 -1.09 -5.21 3.82
N MET A 111 -2.07 -5.81 3.16
CA MET A 111 -1.96 -6.21 1.74
C MET A 111 -1.77 -5.00 0.83
N ILE A 112 -2.57 -3.94 1.02
CA ILE A 112 -2.42 -2.67 0.29
C ILE A 112 -1.01 -2.12 0.45
N ASN A 113 -0.48 -2.08 1.67
CA ASN A 113 0.87 -1.57 1.96
C ASN A 113 1.96 -2.41 1.26
N SER A 114 1.80 -3.73 1.24
CA SER A 114 2.72 -4.65 0.57
C SER A 114 2.78 -4.37 -0.93
N HIS A 115 1.62 -4.34 -1.60
CA HIS A 115 1.53 -4.05 -3.03
C HIS A 115 1.96 -2.62 -3.36
N ASN A 116 1.65 -1.66 -2.49
CA ASN A 116 2.04 -0.27 -2.68
C ASN A 116 3.56 -0.09 -2.58
N LYS A 117 4.23 -0.76 -1.63
CA LYS A 117 5.69 -0.77 -1.52
C LYS A 117 6.35 -1.30 -2.80
N GLU A 118 5.81 -2.38 -3.35
CA GLU A 118 6.31 -2.97 -4.60
C GLU A 118 6.08 -2.04 -5.80
N ALA A 119 4.90 -1.41 -5.87
CA ALA A 119 4.59 -0.43 -6.89
C ALA A 119 5.57 0.76 -6.84
N LEU A 120 5.83 1.30 -5.65
CA LEU A 120 6.80 2.38 -5.44
C LEU A 120 8.22 1.97 -5.83
N ARG A 121 8.62 0.72 -5.57
CA ARG A 121 9.93 0.19 -5.97
C ARG A 121 10.06 0.17 -7.49
N LYS A 122 9.14 -0.50 -8.20
CA LYS A 122 9.14 -0.59 -9.67
C LYS A 122 9.05 0.78 -10.34
N TYR A 123 8.24 1.67 -9.79
CA TYR A 123 8.13 3.03 -10.32
C TYR A 123 9.44 3.82 -10.24
N ARG A 124 10.25 3.60 -9.20
CA ARG A 124 11.58 4.20 -9.09
C ARG A 124 12.57 3.57 -10.07
N GLU A 125 12.50 2.27 -10.27
CA GLU A 125 13.37 1.52 -11.20
C GLU A 125 13.21 2.00 -12.64
N CYS A 126 11.97 2.28 -13.06
CA CYS A 126 11.70 2.87 -14.37
C CYS A 126 11.83 4.40 -14.43
N LYS A 127 12.57 5.01 -13.48
CA LYS A 127 12.79 6.46 -13.41
C LYS A 127 11.50 7.29 -13.46
N LYS A 128 10.41 6.78 -12.86
CA LYS A 128 9.09 7.41 -12.79
C LYS A 128 8.34 7.55 -14.12
N GLN A 129 8.72 6.81 -15.15
CA GLN A 129 8.08 6.91 -16.48
C GLN A 129 6.95 5.89 -16.69
N CYS A 130 6.91 4.82 -15.90
CA CYS A 130 6.00 3.68 -16.08
C CYS A 130 4.77 3.69 -15.15
N SER A 131 4.19 4.86 -14.83
CA SER A 131 3.08 4.99 -13.86
C SER A 131 1.90 4.07 -14.19
N ALA A 132 1.54 3.96 -15.48
CA ALA A 132 0.40 3.17 -15.94
C ALA A 132 0.63 1.66 -15.85
N GLU A 133 1.85 1.20 -16.13
CA GLU A 133 2.21 -0.22 -16.04
C GLU A 133 2.24 -0.67 -14.58
N VAL A 134 2.94 0.09 -13.73
CA VAL A 134 3.00 -0.14 -12.29
C VAL A 134 1.62 -0.07 -11.65
N GLY A 135 0.82 0.92 -12.06
CA GLY A 135 -0.56 1.06 -11.63
C GLY A 135 -1.42 -0.15 -11.96
N ARG A 136 -1.35 -0.65 -13.20
CA ARG A 136 -2.05 -1.88 -13.62
C ARG A 136 -1.61 -3.10 -12.84
N ALA A 137 -0.30 -3.26 -12.61
CA ALA A 137 0.23 -4.36 -11.81
C ALA A 137 -0.28 -4.29 -10.36
N PHE A 138 -0.29 -3.10 -9.75
CA PHE A 138 -0.88 -2.89 -8.44
C PHE A 138 -2.37 -3.24 -8.41
N SER A 139 -3.15 -2.76 -9.40
CA SER A 139 -4.58 -3.06 -9.52
C SER A 139 -4.84 -4.56 -9.58
N SER A 140 -4.09 -5.28 -10.43
CA SER A 140 -4.25 -6.72 -10.60
C SER A 140 -3.98 -7.50 -9.31
N GLU A 141 -2.93 -7.15 -8.56
CA GLU A 141 -2.65 -7.80 -7.28
C GLU A 141 -3.69 -7.46 -6.20
N LEU A 142 -4.20 -6.23 -6.22
CA LEU A 142 -5.22 -5.82 -5.27
C LEU A 142 -6.60 -6.41 -5.61
N ASP A 143 -6.93 -6.61 -6.89
CA ASP A 143 -8.14 -7.33 -7.32
C ASP A 143 -8.13 -8.77 -6.83
N LYS A 144 -6.99 -9.48 -6.92
CA LYS A 144 -6.83 -10.82 -6.31
C LYS A 144 -7.10 -10.80 -4.81
N THR A 145 -6.66 -9.75 -4.12
CA THR A 145 -6.97 -9.56 -2.69
C THR A 145 -8.47 -9.31 -2.48
N GLY A 146 -9.11 -8.52 -3.33
CA GLY A 146 -10.55 -8.28 -3.32
C GLY A 146 -11.37 -9.55 -3.56
N VAL A 147 -10.93 -10.43 -4.46
CA VAL A 147 -11.54 -11.75 -4.70
C VAL A 147 -11.50 -12.60 -3.43
N ARG A 148 -10.34 -12.70 -2.77
CA ARG A 148 -10.21 -13.46 -1.51
C ARG A 148 -11.11 -12.92 -0.39
N ILE A 149 -11.29 -11.61 -0.33
CA ILE A 149 -12.23 -11.00 0.62
C ILE A 149 -13.66 -11.40 0.25
N ALA A 150 -14.04 -11.33 -1.03
CA ALA A 150 -15.36 -11.75 -1.48
C ALA A 150 -15.62 -13.24 -1.21
N GLU A 151 -14.62 -14.11 -1.37
CA GLU A 151 -14.68 -15.53 -0.99
C GLU A 151 -14.93 -15.70 0.51
N CYS A 152 -14.15 -15.01 1.36
CA CYS A 152 -14.37 -15.00 2.82
C CYS A 152 -15.79 -14.56 3.20
N LEU A 153 -16.33 -13.56 2.52
CA LEU A 153 -17.70 -13.08 2.74
C LEU A 153 -18.73 -14.14 2.35
N ASN A 154 -18.54 -14.83 1.23
CA ASN A 154 -19.44 -15.86 0.74
C ASN A 154 -19.39 -17.15 1.59
N GLU A 155 -18.23 -17.51 2.13
CA GLU A 155 -18.06 -18.65 3.06
C GLU A 155 -18.71 -18.40 4.43
N SER A 156 -18.95 -17.13 4.77
CA SER A 156 -19.57 -16.71 6.04
C SER A 156 -21.11 -16.67 6.00
N LEU A 157 -21.76 -17.15 4.93
CA LEU A 157 -23.21 -17.07 4.64
C LEU A 157 -24.00 -18.36 4.92
#